data_AF-A0A6J1PFT0-F1
#
_entry.id   AF-A0A6J1PFT0-F1
#
_cell.length_a   1.000
_cell.length_b   1.000
_cell.length_c   1.000
_cell.angle_alpha   90.00
_cell.angle_beta   90.00
_cell.angle_gamma   90.00
#
_symmetry.space_group_name_H-M   'P 1'
#
loop_
_entity.id
_entity.type
_entity.pdbx_description
1 polymer ?
#
loop_
_entity_poly.entity_id
_entity_poly.type
_entity_poly.pdbx_seq_one_letter_code
_entity_poly.pdbx_strand_id
1 'polypeptide(L)'
;MKHYVLLLCIVAVLRDSEALRKGSTDYEDMSFWLKSGQETLHRILSEQKNENRAKNVIIFIGDGMGLSTITSGRIYIGQLNGQSGEEYQLAFEKFSNAGLAKTYNVDKQVPDSAGTATAIFSGVKTKYRVIGLDARAEYGKCDKKINALSKVTTVADWAQQSGMDT
;
A
#
# COMPACT_ATOMS: atom_id res chain seq x y z
N MET A 1 40.57 -46.89 -47.08
CA MET A 1 40.08 -46.85 -45.69
C MET A 1 38.98 -45.81 -45.62
N LYS A 2 37.72 -46.21 -45.44
CA LYS A 2 36.55 -45.31 -45.43
C LYS A 2 36.35 -44.78 -44.01
N HIS A 3 36.55 -43.48 -43.80
CA HIS A 3 36.12 -42.81 -42.57
C HIS A 3 34.65 -42.41 -42.72
N TYR A 4 33.79 -43.01 -41.90
CA TYR A 4 32.41 -42.59 -41.71
C TYR A 4 32.41 -41.42 -40.72
N VAL A 5 32.01 -40.23 -41.17
CA VAL A 5 31.70 -39.10 -40.28
C VAL A 5 30.21 -39.19 -39.97
N LEU A 6 29.90 -39.58 -38.74
CA LEU A 6 28.56 -39.62 -38.19
C LEU A 6 28.15 -38.18 -37.83
N LEU A 7 27.28 -37.57 -38.65
CA LEU A 7 26.68 -36.26 -38.34
C LEU A 7 25.57 -36.47 -37.30
N LEU A 8 25.88 -36.23 -36.02
CA LEU A 8 24.90 -36.15 -34.94
C LEU A 8 24.14 -34.82 -35.07
N CYS A 9 22.99 -34.83 -35.72
CA CYS A 9 22.01 -33.75 -35.64
C CYS A 9 21.45 -33.71 -34.20
N ILE A 10 22.05 -32.88 -33.35
CA ILE A 10 21.39 -32.42 -32.13
C ILE A 10 20.27 -31.50 -32.59
N VAL A 11 19.06 -32.05 -32.74
CA VAL A 11 17.84 -31.26 -32.79
C VAL A 11 17.71 -30.67 -31.39
N ALA A 12 18.21 -29.45 -31.21
CA ALA A 12 17.84 -28.64 -30.07
C ALA A 12 16.32 -28.50 -30.13
N VAL A 13 15.63 -29.26 -29.29
CA VAL A 13 14.22 -29.04 -29.00
C VAL A 13 14.18 -27.65 -28.37
N LEU A 14 13.93 -26.64 -29.20
CA LEU A 14 13.39 -25.38 -28.74
C LEU A 14 12.10 -25.76 -28.03
N ARG A 15 12.17 -25.92 -26.71
CA ARG A 15 11.00 -25.77 -25.87
C ARG A 15 10.61 -24.31 -26.05
N ASP A 16 9.67 -24.10 -26.96
CA ASP A 16 8.90 -22.87 -26.97
C ASP A 16 8.48 -22.61 -25.53
N SER A 17 8.94 -21.48 -24.99
CA SER A 17 8.38 -20.93 -23.78
C SER A 17 6.91 -20.70 -24.09
N GLU A 18 6.03 -21.63 -23.71
CA GLU A 18 4.57 -21.41 -23.60
C GLU A 18 4.26 -20.43 -22.44
N ALA A 19 5.06 -19.38 -22.30
CA ALA A 19 4.70 -18.18 -21.57
C ALA A 19 3.97 -17.29 -22.57
N LEU A 20 2.68 -17.60 -22.75
CA LEU A 20 1.57 -16.69 -23.03
C LEU A 20 0.43 -17.56 -23.56
N ARG A 21 -0.44 -17.96 -22.64
CA ARG A 21 -1.68 -18.67 -22.97
C ARG A 21 -2.51 -17.77 -23.89
N LYS A 22 -2.55 -18.12 -25.18
CA LYS A 22 -3.36 -17.46 -26.21
C LYS A 22 -4.84 -17.75 -25.95
N GLY A 23 -5.62 -16.71 -25.62
CA GLY A 23 -7.09 -16.82 -25.64
C GLY A 23 -7.88 -15.88 -24.73
N SER A 24 -7.77 -14.57 -24.90
CA SER A 24 -8.92 -13.66 -24.74
C SER A 24 -8.79 -12.56 -25.79
N THR A 25 -9.62 -12.61 -26.83
CA THR A 25 -9.78 -11.50 -27.78
C THR A 25 -10.72 -10.45 -27.16
N ASP A 26 -10.37 -9.92 -25.99
CA ASP A 26 -10.97 -8.70 -25.46
C ASP A 26 -10.01 -7.58 -25.80
N TYR A 27 -10.16 -7.02 -26.99
CA TYR A 27 -9.51 -5.77 -27.29
C TYR A 27 -10.12 -4.71 -26.36
N GLU A 28 -9.30 -4.05 -25.54
CA GLU A 28 -9.69 -2.87 -24.76
C GLU A 28 -9.89 -1.67 -25.69
N ASP A 29 -10.89 -1.78 -26.56
CA ASP A 29 -11.22 -0.77 -27.56
C ASP A 29 -11.96 0.42 -26.93
N MET A 30 -12.34 1.39 -27.76
CA MET A 30 -13.07 2.57 -27.31
C MET A 30 -14.34 2.21 -26.52
N SER A 31 -15.09 1.19 -26.93
CA SER A 31 -16.36 0.82 -26.29
C SER A 31 -16.14 0.27 -24.88
N PHE A 32 -15.08 -0.53 -24.69
CA PHE A 32 -14.66 -1.05 -23.41
C PHE A 32 -14.36 0.09 -22.42
N TRP A 33 -13.51 1.05 -22.82
CA TRP A 33 -13.12 2.16 -21.94
C TRP A 33 -14.27 3.11 -21.62
N LEU A 34 -15.14 3.41 -22.59
CA LEU A 34 -16.34 4.21 -22.34
C LEU A 34 -17.29 3.53 -21.36
N LYS A 35 -17.49 2.22 -21.51
CA LYS A 35 -18.31 1.42 -20.59
C LYS A 35 -17.72 1.42 -19.17
N SER A 36 -16.42 1.14 -19.03
CA SER A 36 -15.71 1.15 -17.74
C SER A 36 -15.82 2.52 -17.02
N GLY A 37 -15.67 3.61 -17.78
CA GLY A 37 -15.88 4.97 -17.26
C GLY A 37 -17.31 5.23 -16.79
N GLN A 38 -18.31 4.81 -17.59
CA GLN A 38 -19.73 4.97 -17.25
C GLN A 38 -20.11 4.17 -15.99
N GLU A 39 -19.61 2.94 -15.86
CA GLU A 39 -19.81 2.10 -14.67
C GLU A 39 -19.16 2.74 -13.43
N THR A 40 -17.96 3.28 -13.57
CA THR A 40 -17.27 4.01 -12.49
C THR A 40 -18.07 5.24 -12.06
N LEU A 41 -18.59 6.02 -13.00
CA LEU A 41 -19.43 7.19 -12.71
C LEU A 41 -20.71 6.78 -11.99
N HIS A 42 -21.42 5.75 -12.46
CA HIS A 42 -22.62 5.24 -11.80
C HIS A 42 -22.35 4.76 -10.38
N ARG A 43 -21.23 4.07 -10.15
CA ARG A 43 -20.80 3.68 -8.79
C ARG A 43 -20.63 4.92 -7.90
N ILE A 44 -19.85 5.91 -8.33
CA ILE A 44 -19.59 7.13 -7.53
C ILE A 44 -20.90 7.88 -7.22
N LEU A 45 -21.80 8.01 -8.18
CA LEU A 45 -23.07 8.72 -8.00
C LEU A 45 -24.08 7.97 -7.11
N SER A 46 -23.94 6.65 -6.98
CA SER A 46 -24.81 5.82 -6.13
C SER A 46 -24.29 5.65 -4.70
N GLU A 47 -23.04 6.04 -4.43
CA GLU A 47 -22.46 5.96 -3.09
C GLU A 47 -23.16 6.92 -2.11
N GLN A 48 -23.67 6.36 -1.02
CA GLN A 48 -24.24 7.14 0.08
C GLN A 48 -23.18 7.38 1.16
N LYS A 49 -23.05 8.65 1.58
CA LYS A 49 -22.14 9.00 2.67
C LYS A 49 -22.68 8.47 3.99
N ASN A 50 -21.85 7.75 4.73
CA ASN A 50 -22.15 7.36 6.10
C ASN A 50 -21.71 8.47 7.06
N GLU A 51 -22.68 9.26 7.54
CA GLU A 51 -22.44 10.36 8.51
C GLU A 51 -22.65 9.92 9.96
N ASN A 52 -22.94 8.63 10.21
CA ASN A 52 -23.10 8.12 11.56
C ASN A 52 -21.78 8.10 12.32
N ARG A 53 -21.86 8.22 13.65
CA ARG A 53 -20.68 8.07 14.53
C ARG A 53 -20.11 6.65 14.41
N ALA A 54 -18.82 6.56 14.11
CA ALA A 54 -18.11 5.28 14.05
C ALA A 54 -18.09 4.61 15.44
N LYS A 55 -18.54 3.35 15.52
CA LYS A 55 -18.43 2.52 16.72
C LYS A 55 -17.05 1.88 16.86
N ASN A 56 -16.40 1.56 15.74
CA ASN A 56 -15.11 0.90 15.71
C ASN A 56 -14.19 1.64 14.74
N VAL A 57 -12.89 1.67 15.04
CA VAL A 57 -11.85 2.24 14.16
C VAL A 57 -10.80 1.17 13.94
N ILE A 58 -10.50 0.88 12.67
CA ILE A 58 -9.46 -0.07 12.28
C ILE A 58 -8.45 0.67 11.41
N ILE A 59 -7.17 0.59 11.77
CA ILE A 59 -6.07 1.23 11.06
C ILE A 59 -5.13 0.14 10.54
N PHE A 60 -5.06 -0.02 9.22
CA PHE A 60 -4.09 -0.91 8.58
C PHE A 60 -2.82 -0.11 8.22
N ILE A 61 -1.67 -0.55 8.72
CA ILE A 61 -0.38 0.07 8.44
C ILE A 61 0.46 -0.85 7.54
N GLY A 62 0.67 -0.46 6.29
CA GLY A 62 1.71 -1.03 5.45
C GLY A 62 3.02 -0.27 5.65
N ASP A 63 3.89 -0.72 6.55
CA ASP A 63 5.19 -0.08 6.78
C ASP A 63 6.05 -0.17 5.50
N GLY A 64 6.58 0.97 5.05
CA GLY A 64 7.30 1.09 3.77
C GLY A 64 6.44 0.91 2.51
N MET A 65 5.11 0.83 2.62
CA MET A 65 4.21 0.58 1.49
C MET A 65 3.86 1.88 0.73
N GLY A 66 4.82 2.40 -0.04
CA GLY A 66 4.60 3.53 -0.94
C GLY A 66 3.75 3.17 -2.18
N LEU A 67 3.40 4.18 -2.99
CA LEU A 67 2.59 4.01 -4.20
C LEU A 67 3.20 3.00 -5.19
N SER A 68 4.52 3.00 -5.35
CA SER A 68 5.21 2.02 -6.19
C SER A 68 5.02 0.59 -5.67
N THR A 69 5.19 0.38 -4.36
CA THR A 69 4.97 -0.92 -3.72
C THR A 69 3.53 -1.40 -3.89
N ILE A 70 2.54 -0.51 -3.77
CA ILE A 70 1.12 -0.81 -4.01
C ILE A 70 0.91 -1.27 -5.46
N THR A 71 1.38 -0.50 -6.44
CA THR A 71 1.23 -0.84 -7.87
C THR A 71 1.92 -2.16 -8.21
N SER A 72 3.16 -2.37 -7.73
CA SER A 72 3.88 -3.63 -7.95
C SER A 72 3.16 -4.82 -7.32
N GLY A 73 2.63 -4.66 -6.10
CA GLY A 73 1.88 -5.71 -5.41
C GLY A 73 0.58 -6.09 -6.13
N ARG A 74 -0.13 -5.08 -6.65
CA ARG A 74 -1.35 -5.26 -7.43
C ARG A 74 -1.11 -6.05 -8.73
N ILE A 75 -0.09 -5.67 -9.49
CA ILE A 75 0.31 -6.39 -10.71
C ILE A 75 0.71 -7.83 -10.37
N TYR A 76 1.56 -8.00 -9.35
CA TYR A 76 2.01 -9.32 -8.93
C TYR A 76 0.85 -10.25 -8.56
N ILE A 77 -0.13 -9.77 -7.77
CA ILE A 77 -1.29 -10.57 -7.38
C ILE A 77 -2.20 -10.88 -8.59
N GLY A 78 -2.43 -9.92 -9.48
CA GLY A 78 -3.21 -10.18 -10.70
C GLY A 78 -2.57 -11.25 -11.59
N GLN A 79 -1.23 -11.24 -11.72
CA GLN A 79 -0.49 -12.27 -12.44
C GLN A 79 -0.56 -13.64 -11.75
N LEU A 80 -0.49 -13.69 -10.41
CA LEU A 80 -0.71 -14.93 -9.67
C LEU A 80 -2.12 -15.50 -9.89
N ASN A 81 -3.10 -14.64 -10.18
CA ASN A 81 -4.47 -15.02 -10.50
C ASN A 81 -4.67 -15.35 -11.99
N GLY A 82 -3.61 -15.40 -12.79
CA GLY A 82 -3.65 -15.72 -14.22
C GLY A 82 -4.16 -14.59 -15.10
N GLN A 83 -4.15 -13.36 -14.60
CA GLN A 83 -4.52 -12.14 -15.35
C GLN A 83 -3.26 -11.39 -15.82
N SER A 84 -3.40 -10.28 -16.56
CA SER A 84 -2.26 -9.43 -16.96
C SER A 84 -1.61 -8.74 -15.76
N GLY A 85 -2.44 -8.27 -14.81
CA GLY A 85 -2.01 -7.70 -13.54
C GLY A 85 -2.39 -6.23 -13.37
N GLU A 86 -2.26 -5.43 -14.41
CA GLU A 86 -2.49 -3.98 -14.40
C GLU A 86 -3.94 -3.58 -14.11
N GLU A 87 -4.89 -4.47 -14.39
CA GLU A 87 -6.33 -4.31 -14.17
C GLU A 87 -6.78 -4.80 -12.78
N TYR A 88 -5.94 -5.58 -12.08
CA TYR A 88 -6.27 -6.07 -10.75
C TYR A 88 -6.44 -4.89 -9.77
N GLN A 89 -7.28 -5.08 -8.77
CA GLN A 89 -7.49 -4.12 -7.68
C GLN A 89 -7.32 -4.81 -6.33
N LEU A 90 -6.46 -4.26 -5.48
CA LEU A 90 -6.31 -4.67 -4.09
C LEU A 90 -7.57 -4.32 -3.29
N ALA A 91 -7.79 -5.01 -2.18
CA ALA A 91 -9.00 -4.84 -1.38
C ALA A 91 -9.23 -3.38 -0.93
N PHE A 92 -8.16 -2.66 -0.57
CA PHE A 92 -8.24 -1.26 -0.13
C PHE A 92 -8.36 -0.25 -1.27
N GLU A 93 -8.06 -0.61 -2.52
CA GLU A 93 -8.28 0.27 -3.69
C GLU A 93 -9.76 0.40 -4.05
N LYS A 94 -10.60 -0.47 -3.49
CA LYS A 94 -12.06 -0.42 -3.60
C LYS A 94 -12.69 0.51 -2.56
N PHE A 95 -11.91 1.09 -1.66
CA PHE A 95 -12.43 2.08 -0.71
C PHE A 95 -12.90 3.33 -1.46
N SER A 96 -13.99 3.94 -1.00
CA SER A 96 -14.61 5.10 -1.64
C SER A 96 -13.74 6.37 -1.60
N ASN A 97 -12.79 6.43 -0.66
CA ASN A 97 -11.97 7.61 -0.41
C ASN A 97 -10.48 7.25 -0.46
N ALA A 98 -9.69 8.10 -1.11
CA ALA A 98 -8.25 8.05 -1.13
C ALA A 98 -7.67 9.44 -0.85
N GLY A 99 -6.47 9.49 -0.28
CA GLY A 99 -5.77 10.74 0.02
C GLY A 99 -4.26 10.54 0.07
N LEU A 100 -3.53 11.64 -0.08
CA LEU A 100 -2.07 11.66 0.03
C LEU A 100 -1.64 12.29 1.35
N ALA A 101 -0.66 11.69 2.01
CA ALA A 101 -0.10 12.18 3.27
C ALA A 101 1.35 12.63 3.09
N LYS A 102 1.70 13.80 3.66
CA LYS A 102 3.08 14.30 3.72
C LYS A 102 3.80 13.73 4.95
N THR A 103 4.77 12.84 4.74
CA THR A 103 5.30 11.98 5.81
C THR A 103 6.51 12.50 6.57
N TYR A 104 7.12 13.63 6.17
CA TYR A 104 8.32 14.18 6.82
C TYR A 104 8.21 14.27 8.36
N ASN A 105 9.30 13.96 9.06
CA ASN A 105 9.47 14.28 10.49
C ASN A 105 9.86 15.75 10.64
N VAL A 106 9.72 16.29 11.85
CA VAL A 106 9.99 17.72 12.10
C VAL A 106 11.43 18.13 11.73
N ASP A 107 12.38 17.20 11.84
CA ASP A 107 13.81 17.42 11.57
C ASP A 107 14.37 16.63 10.36
N LYS A 108 13.55 15.82 9.67
CA LYS A 108 13.96 15.00 8.52
C LYS A 108 12.90 14.96 7.44
N GLN A 109 13.32 15.20 6.19
CA GLN A 109 12.44 15.11 5.02
C GLN A 109 12.01 13.66 4.73
N VAL A 110 12.95 12.72 4.81
CA VAL A 110 12.68 11.28 4.76
C VAL A 110 12.54 10.78 6.20
N PRO A 111 11.35 10.30 6.59
CA PRO A 111 11.08 9.96 7.98
C PRO A 111 11.52 8.53 8.35
N ASP A 112 11.41 8.18 9.63
CA ASP A 112 11.40 6.79 10.10
C ASP A 112 10.03 6.36 10.64
N SER A 113 9.88 5.06 10.93
CA SER A 113 8.64 4.47 11.45
C SER A 113 8.23 5.04 12.83
N ALA A 114 9.17 5.43 13.71
CA ALA A 114 8.83 5.94 15.04
C ALA A 114 8.10 7.29 14.98
N GLY A 115 8.66 8.22 14.22
CA GLY A 115 8.07 9.54 14.10
C GLY A 115 6.79 9.55 13.26
N THR A 116 6.66 8.68 12.25
CA THR A 116 5.40 8.52 11.50
C THR A 116 4.32 7.84 12.32
N ALA A 117 4.64 6.82 13.12
CA ALA A 117 3.68 6.20 14.03
C ALA A 117 3.15 7.23 15.04
N THR A 118 4.03 8.06 15.63
CA THR A 118 3.60 9.15 16.51
C THR A 118 2.62 10.07 15.79
N ALA A 119 2.93 10.51 14.57
CA ALA A 119 2.04 11.38 13.81
C ALA A 119 0.68 10.72 13.49
N ILE A 120 0.66 9.46 13.08
CA ILE A 120 -0.56 8.72 12.72
C ILE A 120 -1.46 8.52 13.94
N PHE A 121 -0.89 8.09 15.07
CA PHE A 121 -1.68 7.69 16.23
C PHE A 121 -1.99 8.84 17.18
N SER A 122 -1.19 9.91 17.22
CA SER A 122 -1.39 11.04 18.13
C SER A 122 -1.81 12.33 17.43
N GLY A 123 -1.73 12.40 16.10
CA GLY A 123 -1.94 13.63 15.34
C GLY A 123 -0.81 14.67 15.48
N VAL A 124 0.31 14.33 16.14
CA VAL A 124 1.44 15.24 16.39
C VAL A 124 2.70 14.71 15.73
N LYS A 125 3.31 15.52 14.85
CA LYS A 125 4.63 15.19 14.28
C LYS A 125 5.73 15.36 15.31
N THR A 126 6.73 14.49 15.24
CA THR A 126 7.92 14.53 16.09
C THR A 126 9.20 14.37 15.27
N LYS A 127 10.34 14.33 15.96
CA LYS A 127 11.65 14.14 15.36
C LYS A 127 11.90 12.68 14.97
N TYR A 128 12.84 12.48 14.08
CA TYR A 128 13.32 11.18 13.64
C TYR A 128 13.76 10.32 14.84
N ARG A 129 13.35 9.05 14.88
CA ARG A 129 13.59 8.07 15.96
C ARG A 129 12.95 8.39 17.31
N VAL A 130 12.05 9.37 17.38
CA VAL A 130 11.28 9.68 18.60
C VAL A 130 9.89 9.05 18.48
N ILE A 131 9.43 8.38 19.55
CA ILE A 131 8.11 7.75 19.62
C ILE A 131 7.32 8.27 20.83
N GLY A 132 6.04 8.61 20.63
CA GLY A 132 5.12 8.96 21.72
C GLY A 132 5.44 10.25 22.47
N LEU A 133 6.39 11.03 21.96
CA LEU A 133 6.80 12.34 22.47
C LEU A 133 6.81 13.34 21.31
N ASP A 134 6.47 14.60 21.57
CA ASP A 134 6.56 15.67 20.58
C ASP A 134 8.02 16.11 20.31
N ALA A 135 8.17 17.10 19.43
CA ALA A 135 9.47 17.56 18.96
C ALA A 135 10.39 18.21 20.02
N ARG A 136 9.94 18.40 21.27
CA ARG A 136 10.81 18.84 22.37
C ARG A 136 11.77 17.74 22.80
N ALA A 137 11.38 16.47 22.68
CA ALA A 137 12.25 15.35 22.99
C ALA A 137 13.41 15.22 21.99
N GLU A 138 14.48 14.57 22.41
CA GLU A 138 15.66 14.33 21.59
C GLU A 138 16.04 12.84 21.60
N TYR A 139 16.35 12.30 20.43
CA TYR A 139 16.81 10.92 20.31
C TYR A 139 18.10 10.70 21.12
N GLY A 140 18.16 9.60 21.86
CA GLY A 140 19.31 9.24 22.70
C GLY A 140 19.46 10.06 23.98
N LYS A 141 18.53 10.97 24.31
CA LYS A 141 18.55 11.76 25.56
C LYS A 141 17.33 11.46 26.42
N CYS A 142 17.56 10.88 27.59
CA CYS A 142 16.51 10.62 28.59
C CYS A 142 16.42 11.77 29.60
N ASP A 143 15.90 12.92 29.18
CA ASP A 143 15.58 14.02 30.09
C ASP A 143 14.17 13.81 30.65
N LYS A 144 14.09 13.50 31.96
CA LYS A 144 12.83 13.21 32.64
C LYS A 144 11.83 14.38 32.57
N LYS A 145 12.30 15.62 32.68
CA LYS A 145 11.44 16.80 32.68
C LYS A 145 10.90 17.06 31.27
N ILE A 146 11.77 16.99 30.27
CA ILE A 146 11.35 17.18 28.87
C ILE A 146 10.41 16.05 28.44
N ASN A 147 10.74 14.80 28.73
CA ASN A 147 9.92 13.65 28.35
C ASN A 147 8.54 13.67 29.02
N ALA A 148 8.45 14.11 30.28
CA ALA A 148 7.16 14.28 30.93
C ALA A 148 6.30 15.37 30.26
N LEU A 149 6.93 16.47 29.83
CA LEU A 149 6.25 17.56 29.17
C LEU A 149 5.87 17.25 27.72
N SER A 150 6.66 16.46 27.00
CA SER A 150 6.50 16.16 25.57
C SER A 150 5.59 14.98 25.27
N LYS A 151 5.15 14.22 26.27
CA LYS A 151 4.27 13.07 26.07
C LYS A 151 2.99 13.44 25.33
N VAL A 152 2.68 12.70 24.27
CA VAL A 152 1.43 12.85 23.51
C VAL A 152 0.48 11.70 23.81
N THR A 153 -0.82 11.96 23.74
CA THR A 153 -1.86 10.92 23.81
C THR A 153 -2.18 10.42 22.41
N THR A 154 -2.53 9.15 22.30
CA THR A 154 -2.88 8.46 21.05
C THR A 154 -4.38 8.23 20.94
N VAL A 155 -4.84 7.84 19.76
CA VAL A 155 -6.21 7.38 19.52
C VAL A 155 -6.58 6.17 20.39
N ALA A 156 -5.62 5.31 20.73
CA ALA A 156 -5.84 4.19 21.65
C ALA A 156 -6.05 4.69 23.09
N ASP A 157 -5.27 5.69 23.54
CA ASP A 157 -5.50 6.32 24.85
C ASP A 157 -6.92 6.93 24.92
N TRP A 158 -7.37 7.59 23.85
CA TRP A 158 -8.71 8.17 23.78
C TRP A 158 -9.82 7.12 23.75
N ALA A 159 -9.59 5.99 23.07
CA ALA A 159 -10.51 4.86 23.05
C ALA A 159 -10.67 4.25 24.45
N GLN A 160 -9.55 3.96 25.14
CA GLN A 160 -9.55 3.44 26.51
C GLN A 160 -10.21 4.41 27.51
N GLN A 161 -9.90 5.70 27.43
CA GLN A 161 -10.54 6.74 28.25
C GLN A 161 -12.05 6.83 28.01
N SER A 162 -12.52 6.43 26.83
CA SER A 162 -13.93 6.37 26.47
C SER A 162 -14.58 5.02 26.80
N GLY A 163 -13.87 4.11 27.47
CA GLY A 163 -14.37 2.78 27.84
C GLY A 163 -14.43 1.78 26.69
N MET A 164 -13.64 1.99 25.63
CA MET A 164 -13.53 1.09 24.49
C MET A 164 -12.32 0.16 24.63
N ASP A 165 -12.42 -1.03 24.03
CA ASP A 165 -11.31 -1.97 23.93
C ASP A 165 -10.31 -1.54 22.84
N THR A 166 -9.04 -1.91 23.03
CA THR A 166 -7.92 -1.63 22.11
C THR A 166 -6.99 -2.82 22.00
#